data_AF-A0AAU9TA94-F1
#
_entry.id   AF-A0AAU9TA94-F1
#
_cell.length_a   1.000
_cell.length_b   1.000
_cell.length_c   1.000
_cell.angle_alpha   90.00
_cell.angle_beta   90.00
_cell.angle_gamma   90.00
#
_symmetry.space_group_name_H-M   'P 1'
#
loop_
_entity.id
_entity.type
_entity.pdbx_description
1 polymer ?
#
loop_
_entity_poly.entity_id
_entity_poly.type
_entity_poly.pdbx_seq_one_letter_code
_entity_poly.pdbx_strand_id
1 'polypeptide(L)'
;MNFNSYRWCVASSCTNNSIKTPEKLFMKVPDDIEMRNVWLELANRDPKSLSTKSRLYLCEDHFDLEQDMANYMEYKIMGSVKHVKMKENTTPSRFSFHTEEKCIVSPSTSQTALTNTQSLDFVQGSILFNLLV
;
A
#
# COMPACT_ATOMS: atom_id res chain seq x y z
N MET A 1 35.47 11.94 0.01
CA MET A 1 34.48 11.18 -0.77
C MET A 1 33.55 10.49 0.22
N ASN A 2 32.28 10.90 0.28
CA ASN A 2 31.29 10.21 1.10
C ASN A 2 30.94 8.91 0.35
N PHE A 3 31.50 7.79 0.78
CA PHE A 3 31.04 6.47 0.33
C PHE A 3 29.68 6.20 0.98
N ASN A 4 28.65 6.88 0.50
CA ASN A 4 27.30 6.60 0.95
C ASN A 4 26.98 5.21 0.42
N SER A 5 27.03 4.22 1.32
CA SER A 5 26.72 2.84 0.98
C SER A 5 25.35 2.80 0.31
N TYR A 6 25.23 2.06 -0.79
CA TYR A 6 23.97 1.92 -1.50
C TYR A 6 22.90 1.37 -0.55
N ARG A 7 21.79 2.11 -0.39
CA ARG A 7 20.63 1.73 0.43
C ARG A 7 19.40 1.72 -0.45
N TRP A 8 18.58 0.71 -0.29
CA TRP A 8 17.29 0.58 -0.96
C TRP A 8 16.22 0.27 0.08
N CYS A 9 15.02 0.80 -0.13
CA CYS A 9 13.90 0.51 0.76
C CYS A 9 13.42 -0.92 0.57
N VAL A 10 13.35 -1.69 1.66
CA VAL A 10 12.98 -3.10 1.60
C VAL A 10 11.48 -3.32 1.39
N ALA A 11 10.62 -2.33 1.67
CA ALA A 11 9.17 -2.45 1.51
C ALA A 11 8.76 -2.85 0.08
N SER A 12 7.79 -3.75 -0.04
CA SER A 12 7.50 -4.38 -1.34
C SER A 12 6.96 -3.45 -2.42
N SER A 13 6.25 -2.40 -2.03
CA SER A 13 5.71 -1.38 -2.94
C SER A 13 6.62 -0.15 -3.11
N CYS A 14 7.79 -0.12 -2.48
CA CYS A 14 8.64 1.08 -2.45
C CYS A 14 9.83 0.97 -3.40
N THR A 15 10.03 2.01 -4.22
CA THR A 15 11.16 2.09 -5.17
C THR A 15 12.27 3.05 -4.75
N ASN A 16 12.13 3.68 -3.58
CA ASN A 16 13.10 4.64 -3.05
C ASN A 16 14.44 3.97 -2.75
N ASN A 17 15.52 4.65 -3.08
CA ASN A 17 16.89 4.22 -2.80
C ASN A 17 17.82 5.44 -2.77
N SER A 18 19.01 5.26 -2.20
CA SER A 18 19.96 6.35 -1.96
C SER A 18 20.51 7.01 -3.23
N ILE A 19 20.26 6.44 -4.42
CA ILE A 19 20.64 7.02 -5.71
C ILE A 19 19.49 7.86 -6.28
N LYS A 20 18.26 7.32 -6.29
CA LYS A 20 17.07 7.99 -6.84
C LYS A 20 16.51 9.08 -5.93
N THR A 21 16.63 8.89 -4.62
CA THR A 21 16.10 9.78 -3.58
C THR A 21 17.18 10.04 -2.53
N PRO A 22 18.28 10.73 -2.88
CA PRO A 22 19.43 10.95 -2.01
C PRO A 22 19.14 11.82 -0.77
N GLU A 23 18.08 12.63 -0.82
CA GLU A 23 17.61 13.51 0.25
C GLU A 23 16.86 12.76 1.36
N LYS A 24 16.32 11.58 1.06
CA LYS A 24 15.51 10.81 2.01
C LYS A 24 16.37 10.09 3.04
N LEU A 25 15.86 10.01 4.26
CA LEU A 25 16.44 9.17 5.29
C LEU A 25 16.13 7.68 5.03
N PHE A 26 17.09 6.84 5.36
CA PHE A 26 16.96 5.38 5.33
C PHE A 26 17.29 4.83 6.72
N MET A 27 16.24 4.43 7.44
CA MET A 27 16.35 3.81 8.76
C MET A 27 16.72 2.34 8.60
N LYS A 28 17.77 1.92 9.31
CA LYS A 28 18.18 0.52 9.34
C LYS A 28 17.11 -0.29 10.06
N VAL A 29 16.71 -1.42 9.48
CA VAL A 29 15.86 -2.41 10.18
C VAL A 29 16.62 -2.92 11.42
N PRO A 30 15.97 -3.06 12.58
CA PRO A 30 16.60 -3.56 13.80
C PRO A 30 17.34 -4.89 13.62
N ASP A 31 18.40 -5.07 14.41
CA ASP A 31 19.16 -6.33 14.46
C ASP A 31 18.51 -7.36 15.39
N ASP A 32 17.68 -6.91 16.34
CA ASP A 32 16.84 -7.77 17.17
C ASP A 32 15.87 -8.56 16.28
N ILE A 33 15.84 -9.89 16.45
CA ILE A 33 15.14 -10.79 15.54
C ILE A 33 13.63 -10.60 15.60
N GLU A 34 13.07 -10.40 16.79
CA GLU A 34 11.63 -10.25 16.98
C GLU A 34 11.15 -8.96 16.32
N MET A 35 11.80 -7.83 16.64
CA MET A 35 11.46 -6.53 16.05
C MET A 35 11.75 -6.48 14.54
N ARG A 36 12.83 -7.14 14.10
CA ARG A 36 13.15 -7.28 12.68
C ARG A 36 12.01 -7.97 11.92
N ASN A 37 11.49 -9.07 12.44
CA ASN A 37 10.42 -9.81 11.80
C ASN A 37 9.15 -8.96 11.70
N VAL A 38 8.80 -8.25 12.79
CA VAL A 38 7.67 -7.30 12.81
C VAL A 38 7.82 -6.25 11.70
N TRP A 39 8.99 -5.61 11.58
CA TRP A 39 9.23 -4.61 10.55
C TRP A 39 9.14 -5.17 9.13
N LEU A 40 9.62 -6.40 8.90
CA LEU A 40 9.58 -7.04 7.59
C LEU A 40 8.15 -7.44 7.20
N GLU A 41 7.38 -8.00 8.14
CA GLU A 41 5.98 -8.35 7.93
C GLU A 41 5.14 -7.10 7.63
N LEU A 42 5.31 -6.03 8.41
CA LEU A 42 4.67 -4.73 8.15
C LEU A 42 5.05 -4.17 6.78
N ALA A 43 6.28 -4.41 6.32
CA ALA A 43 6.76 -4.02 4.99
C ALA A 43 6.36 -4.99 3.87
N ASN A 44 5.46 -5.95 4.15
CA ASN A 44 5.00 -7.01 3.26
C ASN A 44 6.15 -7.81 2.65
N ARG A 45 7.05 -8.28 3.52
CA ARG A 45 8.18 -9.17 3.21
C ARG A 45 8.16 -10.37 4.14
N ASP A 46 8.41 -11.55 3.58
CA ASP A 46 8.60 -12.77 4.37
C ASP A 46 9.96 -12.73 5.09
N PRO A 47 10.01 -12.70 6.44
CA PRO A 47 11.26 -12.70 7.17
C PRO A 47 12.14 -13.93 6.89
N LYS A 48 11.54 -15.08 6.55
CA LYS A 48 12.28 -16.33 6.26
C LYS A 48 13.00 -16.28 4.92
N SER A 49 12.53 -15.44 4.00
CA SER A 49 13.16 -15.24 2.68
C SER A 49 14.44 -14.40 2.74
N LEU A 50 14.70 -13.73 3.87
CA LEU A 50 15.79 -12.78 4.03
C LEU A 50 16.79 -13.26 5.09
N SER A 51 18.08 -13.08 4.82
CA SER A 51 19.12 -13.37 5.81
C SER A 51 18.97 -12.47 7.04
N THR A 52 19.03 -13.04 8.23
CA THR A 52 19.05 -12.32 9.52
C THR A 52 20.23 -11.37 9.66
N LYS A 53 21.34 -11.63 8.94
CA LYS A 53 22.56 -10.80 8.96
C LYS A 53 22.55 -9.67 7.93
N SER A 54 21.56 -9.63 7.04
CA SER A 54 21.51 -8.62 5.97
C SER A 54 21.16 -7.23 6.52
N ARG A 55 21.83 -6.20 6.00
CA ARG A 55 21.54 -4.80 6.32
C ARG A 55 20.39 -4.32 5.45
N LEU A 56 19.19 -4.31 6.01
CA LEU A 56 17.96 -3.86 5.35
C LEU A 56 17.59 -2.46 5.86
N TYR A 57 16.85 -1.72 5.04
CA TYR A 57 16.46 -0.35 5.34
C TYR A 57 15.02 -0.07 4.94
N LEU A 58 14.36 0.84 5.65
CA LEU A 58 13.11 1.47 5.24
C LEU A 58 13.34 2.98 5.08
N CYS A 59 12.78 3.58 4.04
CA CYS A 59 12.84 5.03 3.88
C CYS A 59 11.87 5.76 4.80
N GLU A 60 12.09 7.05 5.00
CA GLU A 60 11.28 7.92 5.87
C GLU A 60 9.79 7.95 5.56
N ASP A 61 9.39 7.73 4.31
CA ASP A 61 7.97 7.69 3.91
C ASP A 61 7.13 6.68 4.71
N HIS A 62 7.77 5.67 5.33
CA HIS A 62 7.11 4.62 6.10
C HIS A 62 6.93 4.96 7.60
N PHE A 63 7.39 6.13 8.04
CA PHE A 63 7.37 6.57 9.43
C PHE A 63 6.66 7.92 9.59
N ASP A 64 6.23 8.22 10.81
CA ASP A 64 5.88 9.57 11.23
C ASP A 64 7.07 10.17 11.98
N LEU A 65 8.06 10.71 11.26
CA LEU A 65 9.32 11.17 11.85
C LEU A 65 9.15 12.13 13.03
N GLU A 66 8.10 12.95 13.05
CA GLU A 66 7.85 13.89 14.15
C GLU A 66 7.52 13.15 15.46
N GLN A 67 6.79 12.03 15.36
CA GLN A 67 6.41 11.21 16.50
C GLN A 67 7.40 10.06 16.77
N ASP A 68 8.07 9.56 15.74
CA ASP A 68 8.83 8.32 15.77
C ASP A 68 10.33 8.53 16.01
N MET A 69 10.87 9.70 15.65
CA MET A 69 12.30 9.98 15.74
C MET A 69 12.62 10.73 17.04
N ALA A 70 13.50 10.14 17.86
CA ALA A 70 13.92 10.71 19.14
C ALA A 70 14.70 12.02 18.99
N ASN A 71 15.48 12.17 17.91
CA ASN A 71 16.22 13.39 17.59
C ASN A 71 15.63 14.18 16.41
N TYR A 72 14.31 14.14 16.24
CA TYR A 72 13.62 14.89 15.18
C TYR A 72 13.90 16.40 15.24
N MET A 73 13.89 17.00 16.43
CA MET A 73 14.12 18.45 16.58
C MET A 73 15.52 18.88 16.14
N GLU A 74 16.54 18.07 16.43
CA GLU A 74 17.92 18.30 15.95
C GLU A 74 17.96 18.24 14.42
N TYR A 75 17.36 17.20 13.83
CA TYR A 75 17.25 17.05 12.39
C TYR A 75 16.51 18.22 11.72
N LYS A 76 15.40 18.69 12.31
CA LYS A 76 14.58 19.78 11.80
C LYS A 76 15.31 21.13 11.80
N ILE A 77 16.10 21.41 12.85
CA ILE A 77 16.84 22.67 12.97
C ILE A 77 18.11 22.66 12.12
N MET A 78 18.86 21.55 12.10
CA MET A 78 20.16 21.46 11.43
C MET A 78 20.07 21.01 9.97
N GLY A 79 18.93 20.46 9.54
CA GLY A 79 18.72 19.86 8.23
C GLY A 79 19.42 18.50 8.03
N SER A 80 20.21 18.05 9.01
CA SER A 80 20.87 16.74 8.98
C SER A 80 21.30 16.31 10.39
N VAL A 81 21.46 14.99 10.58
CA VAL A 81 22.01 14.41 11.81
C VAL A 81 23.05 13.36 11.46
N LYS A 82 24.07 13.20 12.31
CA LYS A 82 25.10 12.17 12.13
C LYS A 82 24.50 10.75 12.20
N HIS A 83 23.55 10.55 13.10
CA HIS A 83 22.84 9.29 13.30
C HIS A 83 21.36 9.56 13.56
N VAL A 84 20.49 8.92 12.78
CA VAL A 84 19.05 8.90 13.03
C VAL A 84 18.79 8.00 14.24
N LYS A 85 18.09 8.52 15.24
CA LYS A 85 17.69 7.78 16.44
C LYS A 85 16.18 7.69 16.48
N MET A 86 15.64 6.48 16.32
CA MET A 86 14.22 6.23 16.51
C MET A 86 13.93 6.11 18.02
N LYS A 87 12.71 6.43 18.43
CA LYS A 87 12.25 6.12 19.80
C LYS A 87 12.22 4.61 20.00
N GLU A 88 12.28 4.19 21.26
CA GLU A 88 12.18 2.78 21.60
C GLU A 88 10.85 2.19 21.13
N ASN A 89 10.88 0.93 20.70
CA ASN A 89 9.70 0.17 20.25
C ASN A 89 8.92 0.79 19.08
N THR A 90 9.52 1.73 18.36
CA THR A 90 8.90 2.33 17.17
C THR A 90 8.90 1.36 16.00
N THR A 91 7.78 1.28 15.29
CA THR A 91 7.60 0.46 14.09
C THR A 91 7.15 1.32 12.92
N PRO A 92 7.52 0.96 11.67
CA PRO A 92 6.99 1.63 10.50
C PRO A 92 5.47 1.39 10.42
N SER A 93 4.71 2.42 10.10
CA SER A 93 3.24 2.37 10.12
C SER A 93 2.59 2.77 8.80
N ARG A 94 3.32 3.48 7.93
CA ARG A 94 2.76 4.09 6.71
C ARG A 94 3.05 3.21 5.51
N PHE A 95 2.12 2.30 5.22
CA PHE A 95 2.18 1.43 4.06
C PHE A 95 0.88 1.51 3.25
N SER A 96 1.03 1.68 1.94
CA SER A 96 -0.07 1.66 0.97
C SER A 96 -0.19 0.29 0.29
N PHE A 97 -0.27 -0.78 1.07
CA PHE A 97 -0.65 -2.07 0.50
C PHE A 97 -2.15 -2.06 0.28
N HIS A 98 -2.55 -1.93 -0.98
CA HIS A 98 -3.93 -2.19 -1.37
C HIS A 98 -4.20 -3.67 -1.12
N THR A 99 -4.73 -4.01 0.06
CA THR A 99 -5.57 -5.18 0.15
C THR A 99 -6.83 -4.78 -0.60
N GLU A 100 -6.96 -5.19 -1.86
CA GLU A 100 -8.29 -5.33 -2.42
C GLU A 100 -9.02 -6.32 -1.51
N GLU A 101 -9.73 -5.81 -0.51
CA GLU A 101 -10.81 -6.54 0.10
C GLU A 101 -11.78 -6.83 -1.04
N LYS A 102 -11.67 -8.02 -1.63
CA LYS A 102 -12.73 -8.58 -2.43
C LYS A 102 -13.94 -8.63 -1.50
N CYS A 103 -14.78 -7.61 -1.59
CA CYS A 103 -16.04 -7.50 -0.87
C CYS A 103 -16.75 -8.84 -1.04
N ILE A 104 -16.90 -9.56 0.07
CA ILE A 104 -17.75 -10.74 0.12
C ILE A 104 -19.16 -10.23 -0.19
N VAL A 105 -19.67 -10.68 -1.33
CA VAL A 105 -21.03 -10.49 -1.82
C VAL A 105 -22.01 -10.60 -0.66
N SER A 106 -22.70 -9.49 -0.34
CA SER A 106 -23.93 -9.54 0.45
C SER A 106 -25.09 -9.75 -0.53
N PRO A 107 -25.87 -10.84 -0.43
CA PRO A 107 -27.10 -10.96 -1.19
C PRO A 107 -28.13 -10.01 -0.56
N SER A 108 -28.36 -8.86 -1.21
CA SER A 108 -29.53 -8.04 -0.92
C SER A 108 -30.73 -8.63 -1.66
N THR A 109 -31.47 -9.50 -0.99
CA THR A 109 -32.81 -9.92 -1.41
C THR A 109 -33.85 -9.15 -0.61
N SER A 110 -34.67 -8.34 -1.30
CA SER A 110 -36.10 -8.04 -1.06
C SER A 110 -36.43 -6.62 -1.56
N GLN A 111 -37.49 -6.30 -2.31
CA GLN A 111 -38.70 -7.01 -2.72
C GLN A 111 -39.36 -6.23 -3.90
N THR A 112 -39.91 -7.00 -4.83
CA THR A 112 -41.14 -6.87 -5.64
C THR A 112 -42.02 -5.59 -5.51
N ALA A 113 -42.39 -4.96 -6.64
CA ALA A 113 -43.80 -4.90 -7.15
C ALA A 113 -44.05 -3.80 -8.21
N LEU A 114 -44.71 -4.24 -9.29
CA LEU A 114 -45.36 -3.63 -10.45
C LEU A 114 -46.05 -2.25 -10.29
N THR A 115 -46.09 -1.44 -11.37
CA THR A 115 -47.33 -1.07 -12.13
C THR A 115 -47.09 -0.07 -13.30
N ASN A 116 -47.53 -0.47 -14.53
CA ASN A 116 -48.30 0.23 -15.59
C ASN A 116 -48.30 1.79 -15.67
N THR A 117 -48.43 2.53 -16.80
CA THR A 117 -48.69 2.36 -18.26
C THR A 117 -48.73 3.78 -18.88
N GLN A 118 -48.44 3.94 -20.20
CA GLN A 118 -49.00 4.93 -21.18
C GLN A 118 -48.17 4.82 -22.49
N SER A 119 -48.51 4.03 -23.52
CA SER A 119 -49.59 4.03 -24.54
C SER A 119 -49.46 5.07 -25.67
N LEU A 120 -49.41 4.58 -26.92
CA LEU A 120 -50.16 4.96 -28.15
C LEU A 120 -49.41 4.36 -29.38
N ASP A 121 -49.86 3.22 -29.95
CA ASP A 121 -50.80 3.06 -31.09
C ASP A 121 -50.09 3.29 -32.45
N PHE A 122 -50.24 2.60 -33.59
CA PHE A 122 -51.29 1.86 -34.30
C PHE A 122 -50.57 1.29 -35.58
N VAL A 123 -50.81 0.10 -36.15
CA VAL A 123 -51.75 -0.19 -37.25
C VAL A 123 -51.64 -1.70 -37.58
N GLN A 124 -52.81 -2.26 -37.84
CA GLN A 124 -53.16 -3.63 -38.20
C GLN A 124 -52.90 -4.01 -39.67
N GLY A 125 -52.62 -5.29 -39.95
CA GLY A 125 -52.60 -5.83 -41.32
C GLY A 125 -52.34 -7.33 -41.41
N SER A 126 -53.39 -8.14 -41.27
CA SER A 126 -53.49 -9.55 -41.67
C SER A 126 -53.15 -9.72 -43.16
N ILE A 127 -52.57 -10.85 -43.62
CA ILE A 127 -53.14 -11.80 -44.63
C ILE A 127 -52.34 -13.13 -44.56
N LEU A 128 -53.07 -14.24 -44.55
CA LEU A 128 -52.66 -15.65 -44.62
C LEU A 128 -52.91 -16.17 -46.04
N PHE A 129 -52.18 -17.23 -46.47
CA PHE A 129 -52.35 -18.05 -47.70
C PHE A 129 -51.80 -17.52 -49.05
N ASN A 130 -50.83 -18.23 -49.65
CA ASN A 130 -51.11 -19.35 -50.57
C ASN A 130 -49.84 -20.07 -51.08
N LEU A 131 -50.04 -21.37 -51.32
CA LEU A 131 -49.15 -22.36 -51.97
C LEU A 131 -49.28 -22.28 -53.51
N LEU A 132 -48.32 -22.90 -54.23
CA LEU A 132 -48.13 -23.02 -55.70
C LEU A 132 -47.28 -21.86 -56.26
N VAL A 133 -46.11 -22.11 -56.86
CA VAL A 133 -45.77 -23.10 -57.91
C VAL A 133 -44.41 -23.74 -57.64
#